data_AF-A0A7C6EBG2-F1
#
_entry.id   AF-A0A7C6EBG2-F1
#
_cell.length_a   1.000
_cell.length_b   1.000
_cell.length_c   1.000
_cell.angle_alpha   90.00
_cell.angle_beta   90.00
_cell.angle_gamma   90.00
#
_symmetry.space_group_name_H-M   'P 1'
#
loop_
_entity.id
_entity.type
_entity.pdbx_description
1 polymer ?
#
loop_
_entity_poly.entity_id
_entity_poly.type
_entity_poly.pdbx_seq_one_letter_code
_entity_poly.pdbx_strand_id
1 'polypeptide(L)'
;MFSQESPEPLLEDFGNGKLSSGYARVELDPLFLDCIKTDNEHPMRVFIQLNDDCNGVYVKVGDTYFDVYELQNGKSNAAFTYHVVANRKDTDFLRFPEARKLPAQTTHGH
;
A
#
# COMPACT_ATOMS: atom_id res chain seq x y z
N MET A 1 -0.62 -12.58 19.82
CA MET A 1 -0.81 -11.89 18.54
C MET A 1 0.34 -10.90 18.41
N PHE A 2 1.18 -11.04 17.39
CA PHE A 2 2.26 -10.09 17.10
C PHE A 2 1.76 -9.22 15.95
N SER A 3 1.77 -7.91 16.14
CA SER A 3 1.29 -6.94 15.16
C SER A 3 2.44 -6.05 14.72
N GLN A 4 2.40 -5.60 13.48
CA GLN A 4 3.31 -4.58 13.00
C GLN A 4 3.09 -3.30 13.82
N GLU A 5 4.14 -2.79 14.47
CA GLU A 5 4.06 -1.51 15.16
C GLU A 5 4.26 -0.39 14.14
N SER A 6 3.18 0.35 13.89
CA SER A 6 3.14 1.51 13.00
C SER A 6 2.55 2.70 13.75
N PRO A 7 2.97 3.94 13.42
CA PRO A 7 2.27 5.15 13.85
C PRO A 7 0.78 5.17 13.51
N GLU A 8 0.38 4.45 12.46
CA GLU A 8 -0.98 4.38 11.95
C GLU A 8 -1.56 2.96 12.15
N PRO A 9 -2.86 2.83 12.44
CA PRO A 9 -3.52 1.53 12.51
C PRO A 9 -3.77 1.00 11.08
N LEU A 10 -2.87 0.17 10.58
CA LEU A 10 -2.91 -0.37 9.22
C LEU A 10 -3.45 -1.80 9.20
N LEU A 11 -4.17 -2.14 8.13
CA LEU A 11 -4.53 -3.50 7.74
C LEU A 11 -3.86 -3.85 6.41
N GLU A 12 -3.58 -5.14 6.25
CA GLU A 12 -2.92 -5.68 5.08
C GLU A 12 -3.73 -6.80 4.45
N ASP A 13 -3.72 -6.86 3.12
CA ASP A 13 -4.20 -7.99 2.33
C ASP A 13 -3.10 -8.45 1.36
N PHE A 14 -3.06 -9.74 1.08
CA PHE A 14 -2.01 -10.37 0.29
C PHE A 14 -2.59 -11.24 -0.80
N GLY A 15 -1.97 -11.22 -1.97
CA GLY A 15 -2.40 -12.09 -3.04
C GLY A 15 -1.43 -12.20 -4.19
N ASN A 16 -1.95 -12.75 -5.27
CA ASN A 16 -1.20 -12.99 -6.49
C ASN A 16 -2.05 -12.52 -7.68
N GLY A 17 -1.38 -12.11 -8.74
CA GLY A 17 -2.02 -11.78 -10.00
C GLY A 17 -1.15 -12.19 -11.17
N LYS A 18 -1.70 -12.03 -12.38
CA LYS A 18 -0.99 -12.30 -13.62
C LYS A 18 -1.38 -11.27 -14.66
N LEU A 19 -0.38 -10.69 -15.31
CA LEU A 19 -0.61 -9.85 -16.47
C LEU A 19 -1.23 -10.66 -17.60
N SER A 20 -2.11 -10.02 -18.36
CA SER A 20 -2.65 -10.49 -19.63
C SER A 20 -2.36 -9.43 -20.67
N SER A 21 -1.38 -9.69 -21.54
CA SER A 21 -0.89 -8.72 -22.52
C SER A 21 -0.47 -7.38 -21.90
N GLY A 22 0.28 -7.42 -20.79
CA GLY A 22 0.82 -6.25 -20.10
C GLY A 22 -0.16 -5.55 -19.14
N TYR A 23 -1.33 -6.13 -18.87
CA TYR A 23 -2.34 -5.54 -18.00
C TYR A 23 -2.99 -6.56 -17.07
N ALA A 24 -3.29 -6.18 -15.84
CA ALA A 24 -4.17 -6.92 -14.94
C ALA A 24 -5.03 -5.97 -14.12
N ARG A 25 -6.26 -6.39 -13.82
CA ARG A 25 -7.07 -5.82 -12.73
C ARG A 25 -7.14 -6.82 -11.59
N VAL A 26 -7.00 -6.35 -10.37
CA VAL A 26 -7.21 -7.12 -9.16
C VAL A 26 -8.35 -6.48 -8.37
N GLU A 27 -9.43 -7.22 -8.20
CA GLU A 27 -10.53 -6.86 -7.30
C GLU A 27 -10.14 -7.21 -5.86
N LEU A 28 -10.43 -6.31 -4.93
CA LEU A 28 -10.16 -6.53 -3.51
C LEU A 28 -11.30 -7.30 -2.85
N ASP A 29 -10.97 -8.07 -1.80
CA ASP A 29 -11.97 -8.78 -1.02
C ASP A 29 -12.94 -7.77 -0.37
N PRO A 30 -14.27 -7.90 -0.58
CA PRO A 30 -15.26 -7.05 0.08
C PRO A 30 -15.13 -6.99 1.61
N LEU A 31 -14.68 -8.06 2.26
CA LEU A 31 -14.44 -8.08 3.70
C LEU A 31 -13.27 -7.19 4.10
N PHE A 32 -12.19 -7.18 3.31
CA PHE A 32 -11.07 -6.28 3.52
C PHE A 32 -11.51 -4.82 3.31
N LEU A 33 -12.26 -4.55 2.23
CA LEU A 33 -12.81 -3.23 1.92
C LEU A 33 -13.71 -2.69 3.04
N ASP A 34 -14.51 -3.53 3.69
CA ASP A 34 -15.38 -3.10 4.79
C ASP A 34 -14.59 -2.71 6.06
N CYS A 35 -13.37 -3.23 6.21
CA CYS A 35 -12.51 -3.01 7.38
C CYS A 35 -11.58 -1.80 7.25
N ILE A 36 -11.44 -1.22 6.06
CA ILE A 36 -10.47 -0.15 5.78
C ILE A 36 -11.14 1.19 5.48
N LYS A 37 -10.38 2.26 5.61
CA LYS A 37 -10.73 3.62 5.19
C LYS A 37 -9.78 4.06 4.09
N THR A 38 -10.34 4.48 2.97
CA THR A 38 -9.59 4.99 1.82
C THR A 38 -10.13 6.34 1.39
N ASP A 39 -9.33 7.38 1.53
CA ASP A 39 -9.61 8.73 1.03
C ASP A 39 -8.29 9.47 0.75
N ASN A 40 -8.37 10.77 0.44
CA ASN A 40 -7.18 11.58 0.12
C ASN A 40 -6.19 11.69 1.30
N GLU A 41 -6.67 11.59 2.54
CA GLU A 41 -5.82 11.62 3.75
C GLU A 41 -5.33 10.22 4.14
N HIS A 42 -6.07 9.18 3.73
CA HIS A 42 -5.81 7.77 4.04
C HIS A 42 -5.68 6.95 2.75
N PRO A 43 -4.66 7.18 1.91
CA PRO A 43 -4.55 6.50 0.63
C PRO A 43 -4.19 5.02 0.82
N MET A 44 -4.88 4.16 0.07
CA MET A 44 -4.50 2.76 -0.08
C MET A 44 -3.20 2.64 -0.87
N ARG A 45 -2.30 1.78 -0.41
CA ARG A 45 -0.97 1.56 -0.99
C ARG A 45 -0.87 0.13 -1.48
N VAL A 46 -0.45 -0.07 -2.72
CA VAL A 46 -0.31 -1.38 -3.34
C VAL A 46 1.14 -1.58 -3.77
N PHE A 47 1.73 -2.69 -3.33
CA PHE A 47 3.10 -3.07 -3.65
C PHE A 47 3.08 -4.35 -4.47
N ILE A 48 3.83 -4.35 -5.58
CA ILE A 48 3.91 -5.48 -6.50
C ILE A 48 5.34 -6.01 -6.52
N GLN A 49 5.49 -7.33 -6.39
CA GLN A 49 6.72 -8.05 -6.71
C GLN A 49 6.48 -8.91 -7.95
N LEU A 50 7.26 -8.65 -9.00
CA LEU A 50 7.24 -9.45 -10.22
C LEU A 50 7.93 -10.80 -9.96
N ASN A 51 7.31 -11.88 -10.43
CA ASN A 51 7.80 -13.25 -10.26
C ASN A 51 8.30 -13.88 -11.57
N ASP A 52 8.04 -13.22 -12.70
CA ASP A 52 8.51 -13.58 -14.03
C ASP A 52 9.18 -12.37 -14.71
N ASP A 53 9.83 -12.61 -15.86
CA ASP A 53 10.44 -11.57 -16.68
C ASP A 53 9.40 -10.56 -17.20
N CYS A 54 9.66 -9.28 -16.96
CA CYS A 54 8.74 -8.17 -17.17
C CYS A 54 9.51 -6.85 -17.10
N ASN A 55 9.07 -5.84 -17.85
CA ASN A 55 9.75 -4.53 -17.94
C ASN A 55 9.59 -3.63 -16.69
N GLY A 56 9.11 -4.18 -15.58
CA GLY A 56 8.59 -3.42 -14.45
C GLY A 56 7.11 -3.05 -14.66
N VAL A 57 6.46 -2.62 -13.58
CA VAL A 57 5.03 -2.26 -13.57
C VAL A 57 4.77 -0.95 -12.82
N TYR A 58 3.66 -0.31 -13.14
CA TYR A 58 3.05 0.72 -12.29
C TYR A 58 1.62 0.33 -11.94
N VAL A 59 1.10 0.90 -10.84
CA VAL A 59 -0.23 0.61 -10.33
C VAL A 59 -1.10 1.87 -10.37
N LYS A 60 -2.38 1.71 -10.74
CA LYS A 60 -3.43 2.70 -10.50
C LYS A 60 -4.44 2.13 -9.52
N VAL A 61 -4.61 2.80 -8.40
CA VAL A 61 -5.53 2.38 -7.35
C VAL A 61 -6.92 2.98 -7.62
N GLY A 62 -7.95 2.14 -7.58
CA GLY A 62 -9.36 2.54 -7.57
C GLY A 62 -10.00 2.27 -6.20
N ASP A 63 -11.33 2.38 -6.13
CA ASP A 63 -12.05 2.28 -4.85
C ASP A 63 -12.13 0.85 -4.32
N THR A 64 -12.39 -0.12 -5.21
CA THR A 64 -12.57 -1.55 -4.85
C THR A 64 -11.56 -2.46 -5.53
N TYR A 65 -10.63 -1.87 -6.29
CA TYR A 65 -9.70 -2.60 -7.15
C TYR A 65 -8.41 -1.82 -7.33
N PHE A 66 -7.41 -2.47 -7.91
CA PHE A 66 -6.28 -1.77 -8.52
C PHE A 66 -5.93 -2.38 -9.88
N ASP A 67 -5.44 -1.52 -10.76
CA ASP A 67 -4.98 -1.89 -12.09
C ASP A 67 -3.44 -1.90 -12.11
N VAL A 68 -2.86 -2.96 -12.67
CA VAL A 68 -1.41 -3.13 -12.88
C VAL A 68 -1.12 -3.06 -14.36
N TYR A 69 -0.15 -2.22 -14.73
CA TYR A 69 0.28 -2.01 -16.10
C TYR A 69 1.76 -2.24 -16.24
N GLU A 70 2.16 -2.99 -17.26
CA GLU A 70 3.55 -3.14 -17.64
C GLU A 70 4.12 -1.85 -18.23
N LEU A 71 5.36 -1.55 -17.87
CA LEU A 71 6.10 -0.40 -18.41
C LEU A 71 6.52 -0.63 -19.86
N GLN A 72 6.92 0.46 -20.53
CA GLN A 72 7.50 0.44 -21.88
C GLN A 72 6.62 -0.21 -22.96
N ASN A 73 5.30 -0.18 -22.80
CA ASN A 73 4.34 -0.88 -23.68
C ASN A 73 4.56 -2.39 -23.76
N GLY A 74 5.12 -2.99 -22.69
CA GLY A 74 5.27 -4.43 -22.57
C GLY A 74 3.91 -5.15 -22.66
N LYS A 75 3.96 -6.39 -23.13
CA LYS A 75 2.79 -7.26 -23.36
C LYS A 75 2.99 -8.64 -22.77
N SER A 76 3.78 -8.73 -21.71
CA SER A 76 4.04 -10.00 -21.04
C SER A 76 2.76 -10.56 -20.40
N ASN A 77 2.86 -11.82 -19.99
CA ASN A 77 1.88 -12.44 -19.11
C ASN A 77 2.53 -12.81 -17.77
N ALA A 78 3.41 -11.95 -17.26
CA ALA A 78 4.17 -12.20 -16.05
C ALA A 78 3.26 -12.36 -14.83
N ALA A 79 3.55 -13.35 -14.00
CA ALA A 79 2.97 -13.50 -12.68
C ALA A 79 3.59 -12.50 -11.70
N PHE A 80 2.81 -12.12 -10.69
CA PHE A 80 3.26 -11.26 -9.62
C PHE A 80 2.58 -11.59 -8.30
N THR A 81 3.23 -11.26 -7.20
CA THR A 81 2.63 -11.20 -5.86
C THR A 81 2.37 -9.75 -5.49
N TYR A 82 1.39 -9.53 -4.63
CA TYR A 82 1.08 -8.21 -4.11
C TYR A 82 0.80 -8.24 -2.61
N HIS A 83 1.01 -7.09 -1.98
CA HIS A 83 0.36 -6.77 -0.72
C HIS A 83 -0.22 -5.35 -0.77
N VAL A 84 -1.38 -5.20 -0.14
CA VAL A 84 -2.13 -3.96 -0.04
C VAL A 84 -2.09 -3.51 1.40
N VAL A 85 -1.84 -2.23 1.63
CA VAL A 85 -1.77 -1.61 2.96
C VAL A 85 -2.76 -0.45 2.99
N ALA A 86 -3.68 -0.43 3.96
CA ALA A 86 -4.64 0.65 4.12
C ALA A 86 -4.97 0.90 5.60
N ASN A 87 -5.44 2.11 5.91
CA ASN A 87 -5.81 2.47 7.27
C ASN A 87 -7.08 1.73 7.69
N ARG A 88 -7.13 1.27 8.95
CA ARG A 88 -8.32 0.63 9.53
C ARG A 88 -9.44 1.65 9.73
N LYS A 89 -10.67 1.27 9.38
CA LYS A 89 -11.86 2.14 9.42
C LYS A 89 -12.27 2.57 10.83
N ASP A 90 -12.26 1.64 11.79
CA ASP A 90 -12.84 1.84 13.12
C ASP A 90 -11.83 2.31 14.17
N THR A 91 -10.96 3.25 13.80
CA THR A 91 -9.97 3.80 14.74
C THR A 91 -10.00 5.31 14.73
N ASP A 92 -9.84 5.92 15.90
CA ASP A 92 -9.72 7.39 16.02
C ASP A 92 -8.38 7.93 15.46
N PHE A 93 -7.63 7.11 14.70
CA PHE A 93 -6.29 7.35 14.17
C PHE A 93 -5.27 7.85 15.22
N LEU A 94 -5.58 7.67 16.51
CA LEU A 94 -4.78 8.13 17.63
C LEU A 94 -3.53 7.27 17.81
N ARG A 95 -2.41 7.91 17.47
CA ARG A 95 -1.04 7.42 17.51
C ARG A 95 -0.51 7.30 18.94
N PHE A 96 0.58 6.54 19.09
CA PHE A 96 1.60 6.75 20.13
C PHE A 96 1.70 8.24 20.56
N PRO A 97 1.97 8.53 21.84
CA PRO A 97 2.11 9.91 22.31
C PRO A 97 3.10 10.69 21.44
N GLU A 98 2.85 11.99 21.25
CA GLU A 98 3.75 12.85 20.48
C GLU A 98 5.21 12.59 20.88
N ALA A 99 6.08 12.44 19.88
CA ALA A 99 7.51 12.35 20.15
C ALA A 99 7.93 13.55 20.99
N ARG A 100 8.67 13.31 22.08
CA ARG A 100 9.15 14.37 22.96
C ARG A 100 9.90 15.39 22.11
N LYS A 101 9.40 16.64 22.04
CA LYS A 101 10.11 17.75 21.41
C LYS A 101 11.46 17.88 22.11
N LEU A 102 12.54 17.59 21.40
CA LEU A 102 13.89 17.81 21.91
C LEU A 102 14.05 19.33 22.15
N PRO A 103 14.62 19.76 23.28
CA PRO A 103 14.88 21.17 23.51
C PRO A 103 15.75 21.70 22.37
N ALA A 104 15.43 22.91 21.90
CA ALA A 104 16.24 23.58 20.88
C ALA A 104 17.69 23.61 21.35
N GLN A 105 18.61 23.18 20.48
CA GLN A 105 20.04 23.28 20.75
C GLN A 105 20.37 24.75 20.95
N THR A 106 20.65 25.15 22.18
CA THR A 106 21.27 26.44 22.47
C THR A 106 22.64 26.45 21.80
N THR A 107 22.71 27.09 20.64
CA THR A 107 23.97 27.51 20.03
C THR A 107 24.66 28.44 21.01
N HIS A 108 25.63 27.91 21.75
CA HIS A 108 26.58 28.75 22.48
C HIS A 108 27.56 29.28 21.44
N GLY A 109 27.40 30.55 21.07
CA GLY A 109 28.35 31.24 20.22
C GLY A 109 29.70 31.32 20.93
N HIS A 110 30.77 31.01 20.19
CA HIS A 110 32.15 31.33 20.53
C HIS A 110 32.59 32.53 19.71
#